data_AF-A0A225VXE6-F1
#
_entry.id   AF-A0A225VXE6-F1
#
_cell.length_a   1.000
_cell.length_b   1.000
_cell.length_c   1.000
_cell.angle_alpha   90.00
_cell.angle_beta   90.00
_cell.angle_gamma   90.00
#
_symmetry.space_group_name_H-M   'P 1'
#
loop_
_entity.id
_entity.type
_entity.pdbx_description
1 polymer ?
#
loop_
_entity_poly.entity_id
_entity_poly.type
_entity_poly.pdbx_seq_one_letter_code
_entity_poly.pdbx_strand_id
1 'polypeptide(L)'
;MPVTMWLKTIRAEIRRPEVTTQLYHEVAAHLDGEAQRWFATVMESVSREDENITTLSTMLRTKYMTKRSGPEIVDLHNPRRQMHGERLVGYAQSLREIAERGEIGDDWQINAFPKGMNSTMGATDVRGHRPRTLDEA
;
A
#
# COMPACT_ATOMS: atom_id res chain seq x y z
N MET A 1 15.69 -14.31 -6.60
CA MET A 1 15.42 -12.93 -6.14
C MET A 1 14.61 -13.03 -4.85
N PRO A 2 14.82 -12.20 -3.80
CA PRO A 2 14.04 -12.31 -2.56
C PRO A 2 12.55 -11.99 -2.81
N VAL A 3 11.62 -12.75 -2.22
CA VAL A 3 10.16 -12.54 -2.33
C VAL A 3 9.76 -11.10 -2.03
N THR A 4 10.44 -10.45 -1.09
CA THR A 4 10.23 -9.04 -0.71
C THR A 4 10.59 -8.03 -1.82
N MET A 5 11.56 -8.36 -2.67
CA MET A 5 11.97 -7.53 -3.81
C MET A 5 11.03 -7.75 -5.00
N TRP A 6 10.51 -8.96 -5.16
CA TRP A 6 9.50 -9.27 -6.16
C TRP A 6 8.12 -8.68 -5.81
N LEU A 7 7.71 -8.72 -4.54
CA LEU A 7 6.48 -8.04 -4.08
C LEU A 7 6.49 -6.52 -4.36
N LYS A 8 7.67 -5.89 -4.30
CA LYS A 8 7.84 -4.48 -4.70
C LYS A 8 7.68 -4.27 -6.22
N THR A 9 8.02 -5.28 -7.02
CA THR A 9 7.94 -5.24 -8.49
C THR A 9 6.50 -5.48 -8.95
N ILE A 10 5.84 -6.52 -8.40
CA ILE A 10 4.40 -6.76 -8.51
C ILE A 10 3.59 -5.51 -8.16
N ARG A 11 3.98 -4.78 -7.10
CA ARG A 11 3.36 -3.50 -6.72
C ARG A 11 3.42 -2.42 -7.80
N ALA A 12 4.45 -2.41 -8.64
CA ALA A 12 4.56 -1.50 -9.78
C ALA A 12 3.74 -2.00 -10.99
N GLU A 13 3.66 -3.31 -11.19
CA GLU A 13 2.86 -3.98 -12.24
C GLU A 13 1.34 -3.97 -11.96
N ILE A 14 0.90 -3.88 -10.69
CA ILE A 14 -0.51 -3.86 -10.21
C ILE A 14 -1.32 -2.65 -10.71
N ARG A 15 -0.74 -1.75 -11.52
CA ARG A 15 -1.43 -0.59 -12.11
C ARG A 15 -2.41 -0.92 -13.24
N ARG A 16 -2.58 -2.20 -13.59
CA ARG A 16 -3.54 -2.66 -14.61
C ARG A 16 -4.78 -3.29 -13.95
N PRO A 17 -5.98 -2.76 -14.21
CA PRO A 17 -7.23 -3.21 -13.58
C PRO A 17 -7.78 -4.55 -14.11
N GLU A 18 -7.09 -5.21 -15.07
CA GLU A 18 -7.54 -6.48 -15.63
C GLU A 18 -6.68 -7.62 -15.08
N VAL A 19 -7.26 -8.40 -14.16
CA VAL A 19 -6.68 -9.67 -13.73
C VAL A 19 -7.17 -10.75 -14.67
N THR A 20 -6.29 -11.17 -15.57
CA THR A 20 -6.41 -12.46 -16.24
C THR A 20 -5.77 -13.53 -15.36
N THR A 21 -6.22 -14.79 -15.46
CA THR A 21 -5.56 -16.00 -14.90
C THR A 21 -4.03 -16.00 -15.05
N GLN A 22 -3.51 -15.29 -16.06
CA GLN A 22 -2.10 -15.03 -16.30
C GLN A 22 -1.35 -14.38 -15.12
N LEU A 23 -1.94 -13.41 -14.41
CA LEU A 23 -1.31 -12.75 -13.25
C LEU A 23 -1.07 -13.74 -12.11
N TYR A 24 -2.02 -14.66 -11.89
CA TYR A 24 -1.89 -15.71 -10.88
C TYR A 24 -0.85 -16.75 -11.23
N HIS A 25 -0.81 -17.16 -12.50
CA HIS A 25 0.24 -18.05 -12.99
C HIS A 25 1.63 -17.40 -12.91
N GLU A 26 1.72 -16.10 -13.19
CA GLU A 26 2.95 -15.33 -13.05
C GLU A 26 3.39 -15.24 -11.58
N VAL A 27 2.46 -15.00 -10.64
CA VAL A 27 2.74 -15.04 -9.20
C VAL A 27 3.22 -16.42 -8.77
N ALA A 28 2.51 -17.48 -9.15
CA ALA A 28 2.88 -18.85 -8.80
C ALA A 28 4.23 -19.29 -9.39
N ALA A 29 4.61 -18.74 -10.55
CA ALA A 29 5.90 -19.01 -11.19
C ALA A 29 7.08 -18.29 -10.50
N HIS A 30 6.83 -17.24 -9.72
CA HIS A 30 7.85 -16.50 -8.98
C HIS A 30 7.98 -16.92 -7.50
N LEU A 31 7.09 -17.80 -7.04
CA LEU A 31 7.16 -18.38 -5.70
C LEU A 31 7.76 -19.78 -5.80
N ASP A 32 8.68 -20.09 -4.88
CA ASP A 32 9.32 -21.41 -4.80
C ASP A 32 9.03 -22.10 -3.48
N GLY A 33 9.02 -23.43 -3.51
CA GLY A 33 8.96 -24.29 -2.33
C GLY A 33 7.69 -24.11 -1.50
N GLU A 34 7.84 -23.78 -0.21
CA GLU A 34 6.72 -23.62 0.73
C GLU A 34 5.81 -22.43 0.37
N ALA A 35 6.38 -21.36 -0.19
CA ALA A 35 5.61 -20.20 -0.62
C ALA A 35 4.66 -20.54 -1.77
N GLN A 36 5.12 -21.36 -2.72
CA GLN A 36 4.32 -21.81 -3.86
C GLN A 36 3.18 -22.74 -3.41
N ARG A 37 3.47 -23.69 -2.51
CA ARG A 37 2.46 -24.61 -1.97
C ARG A 37 1.39 -23.85 -1.18
N TRP A 38 1.81 -22.95 -0.30
CA TRP A 38 0.88 -22.08 0.43
C TRP A 38 0.01 -21.27 -0.53
N PHE A 39 0.60 -20.66 -1.56
CA PHE A 39 -0.13 -19.86 -2.53
C PHE A 39 -1.19 -20.68 -3.29
N ALA A 40 -0.84 -21.87 -3.78
CA ALA A 40 -1.77 -22.77 -4.45
C ALA A 40 -2.95 -23.16 -3.53
N THR A 41 -2.67 -23.53 -2.27
CA THR A 41 -3.71 -23.89 -1.29
C THR A 41 -4.66 -22.74 -0.99
N VAL A 42 -4.16 -21.50 -0.84
CA VAL A 42 -5.07 -20.38 -0.57
C VAL A 42 -5.85 -20.01 -1.83
N MET A 43 -5.27 -20.08 -3.03
CA MET A 43 -5.99 -19.82 -4.28
C MET A 43 -7.13 -20.82 -4.52
N GLU A 44 -6.99 -22.09 -4.14
CA GLU A 44 -8.10 -23.06 -4.18
C GLU A 44 -9.29 -22.67 -3.30
N SER A 45 -9.07 -21.83 -2.28
CA SER A 45 -10.13 -21.36 -1.36
C SER A 45 -10.78 -20.04 -1.77
N VAL A 46 -10.21 -19.31 -2.73
CA VAL A 46 -10.76 -18.04 -3.23
C VAL A 46 -11.83 -18.33 -4.28
N SER A 47 -12.99 -17.68 -4.16
CA SER A 47 -14.06 -17.82 -5.16
C SER A 47 -13.68 -17.09 -6.45
N ARG A 48 -14.18 -17.53 -7.61
CA ARG A 48 -13.93 -16.83 -8.90
C ARG A 48 -14.37 -15.37 -8.90
N GLU A 49 -15.34 -15.01 -8.06
CA GLU A 49 -15.84 -13.63 -7.93
C GLU A 49 -14.88 -12.75 -7.12
N ASP A 50 -14.14 -13.37 -6.19
CA ASP A 50 -13.14 -12.73 -5.34
C ASP A 50 -11.71 -12.83 -5.91
N GLU A 51 -11.52 -13.52 -7.04
CA GLU A 51 -10.26 -13.64 -7.79
C GLU A 51 -9.86 -12.30 -8.44
N ASN A 52 -9.50 -11.32 -7.62
CA ASN A 52 -8.99 -10.04 -8.06
C ASN A 52 -7.67 -9.63 -7.37
N ILE A 53 -7.06 -8.57 -7.90
CA ILE A 53 -5.75 -8.07 -7.49
C ILE A 53 -5.72 -7.58 -6.05
N THR A 54 -6.86 -7.10 -5.55
CA THR A 54 -7.04 -6.62 -4.17
C THR A 54 -7.00 -7.80 -3.21
N THR A 55 -7.71 -8.88 -3.51
CA THR A 55 -7.69 -10.13 -2.73
C THR A 55 -6.28 -10.73 -2.69
N LEU A 56 -5.65 -10.85 -3.86
CA LEU A 56 -4.28 -11.35 -4.00
C LEU A 56 -3.28 -10.52 -3.17
N SER A 57 -3.36 -9.20 -3.30
CA SER A 57 -2.49 -8.28 -2.54
C SER A 57 -2.71 -8.41 -1.04
N THR A 58 -3.96 -8.55 -0.60
CA THR A 58 -4.32 -8.71 0.82
C THR A 58 -3.74 -10.00 1.39
N MET A 59 -3.86 -11.12 0.66
CA MET A 59 -3.31 -12.42 1.06
C MET A 59 -1.78 -12.38 1.18
N LEU A 60 -1.09 -11.85 0.16
CA LEU A 60 0.36 -11.74 0.15
C LEU A 60 0.87 -10.85 1.28
N ARG A 61 0.19 -9.72 1.54
CA ARG A 61 0.48 -8.84 2.67
C ARG A 61 0.31 -9.57 4.00
N THR A 62 -0.81 -10.28 4.17
CA THR A 62 -1.11 -11.01 5.41
C THR A 62 -0.06 -12.08 5.73
N LYS A 63 0.45 -12.77 4.70
CA LYS A 63 1.43 -13.84 4.88
C LYS A 63 2.85 -13.34 5.07
N TYR A 64 3.27 -12.32 4.32
CA TYR A 64 4.67 -11.93 4.20
C TYR A 64 5.02 -10.55 4.73
N MET A 65 4.04 -9.72 5.09
CA MET A 65 4.31 -8.43 5.73
C MET A 65 4.03 -8.51 7.23
N THR A 66 5.05 -8.16 8.02
CA THR A 66 4.87 -7.94 9.45
C THR A 66 4.01 -6.70 9.66
N LYS A 67 2.81 -6.88 10.24
CA LYS A 67 1.98 -5.77 10.69
C LYS A 67 2.72 -5.02 11.80
N ARG A 68 2.77 -3.70 11.68
CA ARG A 68 3.23 -2.76 12.70
C ARG A 68 2.05 -2.28 13.50
N SER A 69 2.30 -1.99 14.77
CA SER A 69 1.30 -1.40 15.64
C SER A 69 0.99 0.05 15.22
N GLY A 70 -0.20 0.55 15.57
CA GLY A 70 -0.58 1.94 15.34
C GLY A 70 0.48 2.94 15.82
N PRO A 71 1.00 2.83 17.07
CA PRO A 71 2.07 3.70 17.56
C PRO A 71 3.33 3.67 16.70
N GLU A 72 3.81 2.50 16.27
CA GLU A 72 4.99 2.40 15.41
C GLU A 72 4.78 3.09 14.05
N ILE A 73 3.56 3.03 13.51
CA ILE A 73 3.22 3.77 12.28
C ILE A 73 3.24 5.27 12.51
N VAL A 74 2.66 5.74 13.61
CA VAL A 74 2.65 7.16 13.99
C VAL A 74 4.08 7.69 14.15
N ASP A 75 4.95 6.93 14.82
CA ASP A 75 6.35 7.29 15.05
C ASP A 75 7.17 7.38 13.76
N LEU A 76 6.82 6.59 12.74
CA LEU A 76 7.47 6.65 11.43
C LEU A 76 6.88 7.73 10.53
N HIS A 77 5.58 7.98 10.64
CA HIS A 77 4.86 8.89 9.77
C HIS A 77 4.99 10.35 10.21
N ASN A 78 4.98 10.64 11.52
CA ASN A 78 5.14 12.01 12.05
C ASN A 78 6.42 12.73 11.60
N PRO A 79 7.62 12.11 11.63
CA PRO A 79 8.85 12.77 11.19
C PRO A 79 8.96 12.89 9.67
N ARG A 80 8.12 12.19 8.89
CA ARG A 80 8.15 12.27 7.43
C ARG A 80 7.54 13.60 6.96
N ARG A 81 8.39 14.57 6.66
CA ARG A 81 8.02 15.87 6.07
C ARG A 81 8.23 15.83 4.56
N GLN A 82 7.46 16.60 3.80
CA GLN A 82 7.68 16.79 2.37
C GLN A 82 9.12 17.26 2.13
N MET A 83 9.87 16.59 1.27
CA MET A 83 11.24 16.98 0.98
C MET A 83 11.27 18.19 0.04
N HIS A 84 12.36 18.95 0.06
CA HIS A 84 12.54 20.04 -0.90
C HIS A 84 12.51 19.49 -2.35
N GLY A 85 11.67 20.07 -3.21
CA GLY A 85 11.47 19.61 -4.59
C GLY A 85 10.59 18.36 -4.74
N GLU A 86 10.12 17.75 -3.64
CA GLU A 86 9.22 16.61 -3.71
C GLU A 86 7.81 17.03 -4.13
N ARG A 87 7.25 16.34 -5.14
CA ARG A 87 5.85 16.54 -5.55
C ARG A 87 4.90 16.04 -4.46
N LEU A 88 3.77 16.73 -4.26
CA LEU A 88 2.75 16.34 -3.29
C LEU A 88 2.28 14.90 -3.46
N VAL A 89 2.09 14.44 -4.70
CA VAL A 89 1.74 13.04 -5.00
C VAL A 89 2.79 12.03 -4.51
N GLY A 90 4.08 12.39 -4.57
CA GLY A 90 5.17 11.53 -4.09
C GLY A 90 5.26 11.52 -2.55
N TYR A 91 5.01 12.68 -1.94
CA TYR A 91 4.89 12.79 -0.50
C TYR A 91 3.71 11.98 0.03
N ALA A 92 2.52 12.13 -0.58
CA ALA A 92 1.32 11.37 -0.27
C ALA A 92 1.55 9.85 -0.40
N GLN A 93 2.21 9.42 -1.48
CA GLN A 93 2.59 8.02 -1.68
C GLN A 93 3.49 7.50 -0.56
N SER A 94 4.47 8.29 -0.13
CA SER A 94 5.38 7.90 0.96
C SER A 94 4.65 7.72 2.30
N LEU A 95 3.65 8.57 2.57
CA LEU A 95 2.84 8.47 3.78
C LEU A 95 1.95 7.22 3.75
N ARG A 96 1.33 6.92 2.60
CA ARG A 96 0.58 5.67 2.40
C ARG A 96 1.45 4.45 2.60
N GLU A 97 2.69 4.46 2.10
CA GLU A 97 3.62 3.35 2.29
C GLU A 97 3.96 3.04 3.74
N ILE A 98 3.96 4.07 4.59
CA ILE A 98 4.14 3.92 6.02
C ILE A 98 2.84 3.38 6.62
N ALA A 99 1.69 3.96 6.26
CA ALA A 99 0.36 3.57 6.73
C ALA A 99 -0.02 2.13 6.38
N GLU A 100 0.31 1.66 5.17
CA GLU A 100 0.00 0.33 4.65
C GLU A 100 0.54 -0.83 5.51
N ARG A 101 1.51 -0.55 6.39
CA ARG A 101 2.12 -1.55 7.27
C ARG A 101 1.40 -1.70 8.60
N GLY A 102 0.41 -0.87 8.91
CA GLY A 102 -0.38 -0.97 10.13
C GLY A 102 -1.83 -0.58 9.90
N GLU A 103 -2.60 -0.58 10.98
CA GLU A 103 -4.04 -0.29 10.94
C GLU A 103 -4.26 1.16 11.40
N ILE A 104 -3.90 2.12 10.54
CA ILE A 104 -4.24 3.53 10.74
C ILE A 104 -5.30 3.98 9.74
N GLY A 105 -6.38 4.57 10.26
CA GLY A 105 -7.49 5.03 9.44
C GLY A 105 -7.13 6.24 8.57
N ASP A 106 -7.89 6.43 7.49
CA ASP A 106 -7.72 7.53 6.54
C ASP A 106 -7.83 8.90 7.23
N ASP A 107 -8.74 9.04 8.21
CA ASP A 107 -8.90 10.27 9.01
C ASP A 107 -7.59 10.72 9.69
N TRP A 108 -6.80 9.76 10.16
CA TRP A 108 -5.53 10.06 10.80
C TRP A 108 -4.51 10.53 9.75
N GLN A 109 -4.44 9.84 8.60
CA GLN A 109 -3.52 10.17 7.52
C GLN A 109 -3.82 11.55 6.92
N ILE A 110 -5.10 11.86 6.69
CA ILE A 110 -5.58 13.16 6.19
C ILE A 110 -5.21 14.29 7.13
N ASN A 111 -5.31 14.06 8.45
CA ASN A 111 -4.92 15.05 9.45
C ASN A 111 -3.39 15.22 9.54
N ALA A 112 -2.63 14.16 9.29
CA ALA A 112 -1.17 14.18 9.35
C ALA A 112 -0.53 14.78 8.09
N PHE A 113 -1.13 14.57 6.92
CA PHE A 113 -0.63 15.02 5.61
C PHE A 113 -0.29 16.52 5.56
N PRO A 114 -1.23 17.46 5.83
CA PRO A 114 -0.96 18.89 5.78
C PRO A 114 -0.06 19.39 6.92
N LYS A 115 0.23 18.58 7.95
CA LYS A 115 1.19 18.93 9.01
C LYS A 115 2.64 18.80 8.56
N GLY A 116 2.91 17.95 7.56
CA GLY A 116 4.26 17.75 7.02
C GLY A 116 4.50 18.39 5.64
N MET A 117 3.51 19.09 5.08
CA MET A 117 3.69 19.87 3.84
C MET A 117 4.63 21.05 4.04
N ASN A 118 5.41 21.37 3.00
CA ASN A 118 6.31 22.54 3.00
C ASN A 118 5.57 23.86 2.74
N SER A 119 4.43 23.80 2.04
CA SER A 119 3.61 24.99 1.72
C SER A 119 2.52 25.17 2.77
N THR A 120 2.63 26.23 3.59
CA THR A 120 1.60 26.60 4.57
C THR A 120 0.28 26.96 3.88
N MET A 121 0.33 27.64 2.72
CA MET A 121 -0.86 27.99 1.94
C MET A 121 -1.53 26.73 1.39
N GLY A 122 -0.76 25.83 0.77
CA GLY A 122 -1.30 24.55 0.28
C GLY A 122 -1.88 23.69 1.42
N ALA A 123 -1.25 23.69 2.60
CA ALA A 123 -1.79 22.99 3.76
C ALA A 123 -3.12 23.58 4.25
N THR A 124 -3.35 24.88 4.10
CA THR A 124 -4.64 25.53 4.39
C THR A 124 -5.68 25.15 3.34
N ASP A 125 -5.31 25.13 2.06
CA ASP A 125 -6.21 24.75 0.97
C ASP A 125 -6.70 23.31 1.11
N VAL A 126 -5.79 22.37 1.40
CA VAL A 126 -6.13 20.96 1.66
C VAL A 126 -7.12 20.83 2.83
N ARG A 127 -6.87 21.54 3.94
CA ARG A 127 -7.80 21.55 5.09
C ARG A 127 -9.18 22.12 4.71
N GLY A 128 -9.21 23.12 3.83
CA GLY A 128 -10.45 23.71 3.33
C GLY A 128 -11.27 22.77 2.46
N HIS A 129 -10.61 21.92 1.66
CA HIS A 129 -11.27 20.96 0.77
C HIS A 129 -11.87 19.75 1.50
N ARG A 130 -11.49 19.51 2.77
CA ARG A 130 -11.99 18.40 3.61
C ARG A 130 -11.97 17.05 2.86
N PRO A 131 -10.79 16.61 2.39
CA PRO A 131 -10.67 15.34 1.70
C PRO A 131 -11.06 14.18 2.64
N ARG A 132 -11.63 13.13 2.07
CA ARG A 132 -11.98 11.88 2.78
C ARG A 132 -10.93 10.79 2.62
N THR A 133 -10.01 10.96 1.69
CA THR A 133 -8.88 10.06 1.46
C THR A 133 -7.62 10.87 1.17
N LEU A 134 -6.46 10.23 1.25
CA LEU A 134 -5.20 10.87 0.88
C LEU A 134 -5.08 11.15 -0.62
N ASP A 135 -5.88 10.49 -1.46
CA ASP A 135 -5.91 10.73 -2.91
C ASP A 135 -6.78 11.93 -3.29
N GLU A 136 -7.71 12.31 -2.42
CA GLU A 136 -8.53 13.53 -2.55
C GLU A 136 -7.82 14.80 -2.03
N ALA A 137 -6.77 14.63 -1.22
CA ALA A 137 -5.99 15.70 -0.59
C ALA A 137 -4.91 16.27 -1.52
#